data_AF-A0A6A0GVE8-F1
#
_entry.id   AF-A0A6A0GVE8-F1
#
_cell.length_a   1.000
_cell.length_b   1.000
_cell.length_c   1.000
_cell.angle_alpha   90.00
_cell.angle_beta   90.00
_cell.angle_gamma   90.00
#
_symmetry.space_group_name_H-M   'P 1'
#
loop_
_entity.id
_entity.type
_entity.pdbx_description
1 polymer ?
#
loop_
_entity_poly.entity_id
_entity_poly.type
_entity_poly.pdbx_seq_one_letter_code
_entity_poly.pdbx_strand_id
1 'polypeptide(L)'
;MNEDDPRLIEYIRQHVIVPPSTEPYNLYYGVNHDPSDGQSKVIDELLNHKVVFRNENIRGDIFHSHEYYYIGYPWDLSIAKCFPLYSFLLALGTTTVDFLSLDVESSEYKVLQSIPWDKLDIKVKNTSAVFGQTLPFRLTTLSVEYNLIPEGKPALIDLMKSKGYIHYMELNRPYSNDLIFVKQEVWDNSKVRKRALPIIDINNTMSWIARSNFES
;
A
#
# COMPACT_ATOMS: atom_id res chain seq x y z
N MET A 1 9.60 -5.39 -22.34
CA MET A 1 8.15 -5.71 -22.39
C MET A 1 7.45 -4.64 -21.57
N ASN A 2 6.44 -3.97 -22.12
CA ASN A 2 5.74 -2.92 -21.39
C ASN A 2 4.85 -3.53 -20.31
N GLU A 3 4.58 -2.76 -19.26
CA GLU A 3 3.71 -3.13 -18.15
C GLU A 3 2.24 -3.42 -18.55
N ASP A 4 1.79 -2.91 -19.70
CA ASP A 4 0.47 -3.14 -20.29
C ASP A 4 0.48 -4.17 -21.45
N ASP A 5 1.60 -4.88 -21.66
CA ASP A 5 1.69 -5.90 -22.69
C ASP A 5 0.67 -7.02 -22.41
N PRO A 6 -0.27 -7.31 -23.34
CA PRO A 6 -1.28 -8.34 -23.14
C PRO A 6 -0.69 -9.72 -22.79
N ARG A 7 0.51 -10.03 -23.29
CA ARG A 7 1.19 -11.30 -22.99
C ARG A 7 1.68 -11.36 -21.55
N LEU A 8 2.13 -10.23 -21.00
CA LEU A 8 2.51 -10.12 -19.59
C LEU A 8 1.29 -10.25 -18.70
N ILE A 9 0.21 -9.54 -19.03
CA ILE A 9 -1.05 -9.57 -18.27
C ILE A 9 -1.60 -11.00 -18.24
N GLU A 10 -1.60 -11.68 -19.39
CA GLU A 10 -2.07 -13.07 -19.49
C GLU A 10 -1.15 -14.03 -18.72
N TYR A 11 0.17 -13.83 -18.78
CA TYR A 11 1.11 -14.60 -17.98
C TYR A 11 0.82 -14.46 -16.47
N ILE A 12 0.61 -13.23 -15.99
CA ILE A 12 0.28 -12.97 -14.57
C ILE A 12 -1.02 -13.69 -14.20
N ARG A 13 -2.08 -13.56 -15.02
CA ARG A 13 -3.38 -14.20 -14.79
C ARG A 13 -3.27 -15.73 -14.68
N GLN A 14 -2.46 -16.34 -15.53
CA GLN A 14 -2.38 -17.79 -15.63
C GLN A 14 -1.38 -18.43 -14.65
N HIS A 15 -0.33 -17.69 -14.23
CA HIS A 15 0.82 -18.29 -13.55
C HIS A 15 1.22 -17.61 -12.23
N VAL A 16 0.66 -16.44 -11.91
CA VAL A 16 1.08 -15.64 -10.74
C VAL A 16 -0.05 -15.42 -9.76
N ILE A 17 -1.23 -15.04 -10.24
CA ILE A 17 -2.41 -14.86 -9.37
C ILE A 17 -3.23 -16.14 -9.30
N VAL A 18 -3.75 -16.45 -8.12
CA VAL A 18 -4.70 -17.55 -7.90
C VAL A 18 -6.06 -16.90 -7.60
N PRO A 19 -7.18 -17.37 -8.18
CA PRO A 19 -8.50 -16.85 -7.84
C PRO A 19 -8.75 -16.98 -6.33
N PRO A 20 -9.51 -16.04 -5.73
CA PRO A 20 -9.86 -16.14 -4.32
C PRO A 20 -10.62 -17.44 -4.07
N SER A 21 -10.48 -17.97 -2.85
CA SER A 21 -11.25 -19.15 -2.44
C SER A 21 -12.74 -18.90 -2.59
N THR A 22 -13.48 -19.91 -3.06
CA THR A 22 -14.94 -19.90 -3.07
C THR A 22 -15.54 -20.22 -1.71
N GLU A 23 -14.73 -20.70 -0.77
CA GLU A 23 -15.17 -20.98 0.60
C GLU A 23 -15.43 -19.69 1.38
N PRO A 24 -16.38 -19.69 2.33
CA PRO A 24 -16.57 -18.57 3.23
C PRO A 24 -15.27 -18.24 3.99
N TYR A 25 -14.89 -16.96 4.00
CA TYR A 25 -13.76 -16.51 4.81
C TYR A 25 -14.02 -16.82 6.29
N ASN A 26 -13.20 -17.66 6.91
CA ASN A 26 -13.27 -17.94 8.34
C ASN A 26 -12.61 -16.80 9.14
N LEU A 27 -13.29 -15.65 9.20
CA LEU A 27 -12.82 -14.39 9.83
C LEU A 27 -12.92 -14.37 11.37
N TYR A 28 -13.30 -15.48 12.01
CA TYR A 28 -13.63 -15.53 13.44
C TYR A 28 -12.45 -15.23 14.39
N TYR A 29 -11.22 -15.51 13.97
CA TYR A 29 -10.03 -15.38 14.83
C TYR A 29 -9.39 -13.98 14.83
N GLY A 30 -9.84 -13.05 13.97
CA GLY A 30 -9.17 -11.76 13.74
C GLY A 30 -9.93 -10.51 14.19
N VAL A 31 -11.14 -10.64 14.77
CA VAL A 31 -12.04 -9.49 14.99
C VAL A 31 -11.45 -8.41 15.92
N ASN A 32 -10.44 -8.74 16.74
CA ASN A 32 -9.79 -7.80 17.67
C ASN A 32 -8.25 -7.82 17.62
N HIS A 33 -7.65 -8.45 16.62
CA HIS A 33 -6.19 -8.53 16.52
C HIS A 33 -5.72 -7.78 15.27
N ASP A 34 -4.98 -6.69 15.48
CA ASP A 34 -4.29 -5.97 14.41
C ASP A 34 -2.90 -6.59 14.22
N PRO A 35 -2.66 -7.24 13.07
CA PRO A 35 -1.42 -7.94 12.76
C PRO A 35 -0.38 -7.05 12.06
N SER A 36 -0.73 -5.80 11.75
CA SER A 36 0.06 -4.87 10.94
C SER A 36 0.78 -3.79 11.77
N ASP A 37 1.02 -4.08 13.05
CA ASP A 37 1.66 -3.17 14.01
C ASP A 37 1.04 -1.74 14.04
N GLY A 38 -0.27 -1.62 13.79
CA GLY A 38 -1.00 -0.35 13.84
C GLY A 38 -1.35 0.29 12.50
N GLN A 39 -0.79 -0.18 11.37
CA GLN A 39 -1.09 0.38 10.05
C GLN A 39 -2.59 0.25 9.74
N SER A 40 -3.15 -0.95 9.89
CA SER A 40 -4.55 -1.25 9.58
C SER A 40 -5.53 -0.43 10.41
N LYS A 41 -5.23 -0.14 11.69
CA LYS A 41 -6.09 0.69 12.54
C LYS A 41 -6.26 2.10 12.02
N VAL A 42 -5.18 2.72 11.53
CA VAL A 42 -5.25 4.06 10.93
C VAL A 42 -6.16 4.06 9.72
N ILE A 43 -6.04 3.03 8.87
CA ILE A 43 -6.84 2.94 7.65
C ILE A 43 -8.31 2.65 7.97
N ASP A 44 -8.59 1.80 8.95
CA ASP A 44 -9.95 1.54 9.42
C ASP A 44 -10.64 2.83 9.90
N GLU A 45 -9.92 3.69 10.64
CA GLU A 45 -10.42 5.00 11.03
C GLU A 45 -10.62 5.94 9.83
N LEU A 46 -9.64 5.99 8.91
CA LEU A 46 -9.66 6.87 7.73
C LEU A 46 -10.79 6.51 6.75
N LEU A 47 -11.04 5.20 6.57
CA LEU A 47 -12.06 4.67 5.67
C LEU A 47 -13.40 4.44 6.37
N ASN A 48 -13.57 4.92 7.62
CA ASN A 48 -14.80 4.84 8.40
C ASN A 48 -15.33 3.39 8.49
N HIS A 49 -14.44 2.45 8.81
CA HIS A 49 -14.72 1.01 8.96
C HIS A 49 -15.33 0.34 7.73
N LYS A 50 -15.18 0.94 6.54
CA LYS A 50 -15.69 0.36 5.28
C LYS A 50 -14.76 -0.68 4.66
N VAL A 51 -13.51 -0.72 5.12
CA VAL A 51 -12.53 -1.71 4.70
C VAL A 51 -12.12 -2.49 5.94
N VAL A 52 -12.01 -3.81 5.81
CA VAL A 52 -11.53 -4.71 6.86
C VAL A 52 -10.20 -5.24 6.37
N PHE A 53 -9.10 -4.79 6.96
CA PHE A 53 -7.78 -5.33 6.68
C PHE A 53 -7.52 -6.51 7.62
N ARG A 54 -7.52 -7.72 7.08
CA ARG A 54 -7.10 -8.93 7.79
C ARG A 54 -5.89 -9.53 7.08
N ASN A 55 -4.75 -9.54 7.75
CA ASN A 55 -3.55 -10.21 7.27
C ASN A 55 -2.99 -11.11 8.39
N GLU A 56 -2.80 -12.41 8.19
CA GLU A 56 -2.17 -13.25 9.21
C GLU A 56 -0.72 -13.55 8.78
N ASN A 57 0.25 -12.77 9.29
CA ASN A 57 1.70 -12.92 9.07
C ASN A 57 2.19 -12.86 7.60
N ILE A 58 3.46 -12.47 7.44
CA ILE A 58 4.13 -12.08 6.17
C ILE A 58 4.44 -13.23 5.17
N ARG A 59 3.67 -14.33 5.14
CA ARG A 59 3.88 -15.41 4.16
C ARG A 59 2.58 -16.11 3.78
N GLY A 60 2.11 -15.86 2.57
CA GLY A 60 1.02 -16.61 1.95
C GLY A 60 1.55 -17.89 1.33
N ASP A 61 1.62 -18.96 2.12
CA ASP A 61 2.01 -20.30 1.65
C ASP A 61 0.83 -21.27 1.81
N ILE A 62 0.33 -21.81 0.70
CA ILE A 62 -0.52 -23.02 0.71
C ILE A 62 0.42 -24.22 0.52
N PHE A 63 0.89 -24.81 1.64
CA PHE A 63 1.64 -26.07 1.60
C PHE A 63 0.87 -27.21 2.26
N HIS A 64 0.88 -28.35 1.60
CA HIS A 64 0.51 -29.63 2.22
C HIS A 64 1.57 -29.97 3.30
N SER A 65 1.09 -30.34 4.49
CA SER A 65 1.83 -30.34 5.76
C SER A 65 2.92 -31.42 5.94
N HIS A 66 3.69 -31.78 4.91
CA HIS A 66 4.66 -32.88 5.00
C HIS A 66 6.07 -32.58 4.47
N GLU A 67 6.48 -31.32 4.34
CA GLU A 67 7.88 -30.99 4.06
C GLU A 67 8.36 -29.80 4.88
N TYR A 68 8.56 -30.04 6.18
CA TYR A 68 9.39 -29.17 6.99
C TYR A 68 10.29 -30.06 7.83
N TYR A 69 11.54 -30.21 7.41
CA TYR A 69 12.76 -30.14 8.22
C TYR A 69 13.93 -30.59 7.32
N TYR A 70 15.04 -29.84 7.40
CA TYR A 70 16.24 -29.92 6.55
C TYR A 70 16.00 -29.29 5.16
N ILE A 71 16.70 -28.26 4.71
CA ILE A 71 18.16 -28.14 4.54
C ILE A 71 18.50 -26.64 4.44
N GLY A 72 19.66 -26.23 4.98
CA GLY A 72 20.18 -24.86 4.87
C GLY A 72 20.54 -24.48 3.43
N TYR A 73 19.64 -23.76 2.76
CA TYR A 73 19.96 -23.00 1.55
C TYR A 73 20.20 -21.53 1.90
N PRO A 74 21.25 -20.89 1.37
CA PRO A 74 21.31 -19.43 1.36
C PRO A 74 20.10 -18.93 0.57
N TRP A 75 19.32 -18.00 1.13
CA TRP A 75 18.20 -17.37 0.41
C TRP A 75 18.74 -16.69 -0.83
N ASP A 76 18.73 -17.40 -1.95
CA ASP A 76 19.08 -16.87 -3.24
C ASP A 76 17.94 -15.95 -3.69
N LEU A 77 17.98 -14.70 -3.22
CA LEU A 77 17.08 -13.62 -3.63
C LEU A 77 17.15 -13.35 -5.15
N SER A 78 18.07 -13.98 -5.90
CA SER A 78 18.15 -13.87 -7.35
C SER A 78 16.97 -14.49 -8.11
N ILE A 79 16.05 -15.18 -7.42
CA ILE A 79 14.92 -15.90 -8.04
C ILE A 79 13.56 -15.20 -7.77
N ALA A 80 13.52 -14.02 -7.15
CA ALA A 80 12.27 -13.29 -6.97
C ALA A 80 11.74 -12.77 -8.32
N LYS A 81 10.59 -13.29 -8.77
CA LYS A 81 9.89 -12.76 -9.95
C LYS A 81 9.11 -11.50 -9.56
N CYS A 82 9.62 -10.33 -9.92
CA CYS A 82 8.95 -9.05 -9.70
C CYS A 82 8.12 -8.66 -10.92
N PHE A 83 6.88 -8.22 -10.71
CA PHE A 83 6.02 -7.67 -11.75
C PHE A 83 5.54 -6.27 -11.35
N PRO A 84 5.35 -5.34 -12.30
CA PRO A 84 4.84 -4.01 -11.99
C PRO A 84 3.46 -4.08 -11.36
N LEU A 85 3.22 -3.23 -10.35
CA LEU A 85 1.90 -3.11 -9.71
C LEU A 85 0.78 -2.86 -10.72
N TYR A 86 1.02 -2.02 -11.73
CA TYR A 86 0.05 -1.75 -12.79
C TYR A 86 -0.34 -3.00 -13.58
N SER A 87 0.62 -3.88 -13.90
CA SER A 87 0.34 -5.15 -14.57
C SER A 87 -0.53 -6.08 -13.71
N PHE A 88 -0.31 -6.11 -12.39
CA PHE A 88 -1.18 -6.87 -11.48
C PHE A 88 -2.61 -6.34 -11.47
N LEU A 89 -2.79 -5.02 -11.41
CA LEU A 89 -4.12 -4.42 -11.35
C LEU A 89 -4.88 -4.67 -12.67
N LEU A 90 -4.20 -4.58 -13.82
CA LEU A 90 -4.75 -4.99 -15.12
C LEU A 90 -5.12 -6.48 -15.16
N ALA A 91 -4.26 -7.36 -14.62
CA ALA A 91 -4.51 -8.79 -14.55
C ALA A 91 -5.74 -9.12 -13.69
N LEU A 92 -5.88 -8.45 -12.55
CA LEU A 92 -7.03 -8.58 -11.64
C LEU A 92 -8.31 -7.93 -12.19
N GLY A 93 -8.20 -7.08 -13.21
CA GLY A 93 -9.34 -6.31 -13.72
C GLY A 93 -9.88 -5.29 -12.72
N THR A 94 -9.08 -4.91 -11.72
CA THR A 94 -9.44 -3.88 -10.75
C THR A 94 -8.83 -2.55 -11.17
N THR A 95 -9.60 -1.48 -11.05
CA THR A 95 -9.11 -0.12 -11.25
C THR A 95 -8.87 0.61 -9.94
N THR A 96 -9.39 0.12 -8.82
CA THR A 96 -9.33 0.84 -7.55
C THR A 96 -8.53 0.06 -6.51
N VAL A 97 -7.64 0.77 -5.83
CA VAL A 97 -6.90 0.32 -4.66
C VAL A 97 -7.11 1.34 -3.56
N ASP A 98 -7.92 1.02 -2.56
CA ASP A 98 -8.20 1.99 -1.51
C ASP A 98 -7.00 2.17 -0.56
N PHE A 99 -6.22 1.10 -0.38
CA PHE A 99 -5.03 1.07 0.48
C PHE A 99 -3.91 0.22 -0.11
N LEU A 100 -2.68 0.73 -0.07
CA LEU A 100 -1.45 0.01 -0.39
C LEU A 100 -0.46 0.17 0.76
N SER A 101 -0.12 -0.92 1.44
CA SER A 101 1.04 -0.93 2.35
C SER A 101 2.29 -1.35 1.57
N LEU A 102 3.37 -0.58 1.69
CA LEU A 102 4.63 -0.80 1.00
C LEU A 102 5.76 -0.93 2.03
N ASP A 103 6.19 -2.17 2.18
CA ASP A 103 7.30 -2.63 3.02
C ASP A 103 8.07 -3.64 2.15
N VAL A 104 9.17 -3.20 1.55
CA VAL A 104 9.96 -3.95 0.58
C VAL A 104 11.45 -3.86 0.90
N GLU A 105 11.76 -3.77 2.19
CA GLU A 105 13.11 -3.85 2.74
C GLU A 105 14.08 -2.88 2.04
N SER A 106 13.82 -1.57 2.14
CA SER A 106 14.64 -0.45 1.65
C SER A 106 14.44 -0.05 0.17
N SER A 107 13.54 -0.69 -0.55
CA SER A 107 13.29 -0.43 -1.97
C SER A 107 12.07 0.46 -2.25
N GLU A 108 11.42 0.97 -1.20
CA GLU A 108 10.13 1.67 -1.25
C GLU A 108 10.19 2.87 -2.19
N TYR A 109 11.22 3.70 -2.03
CA TYR A 109 11.42 4.90 -2.86
C TYR A 109 11.50 4.56 -4.35
N LYS A 110 12.28 3.55 -4.72
CA LYS A 110 12.46 3.11 -6.11
C LYS A 110 11.22 2.43 -6.67
N VAL A 111 10.51 1.65 -5.86
CA VAL A 111 9.21 1.08 -6.24
C VAL A 111 8.24 2.21 -6.58
N LEU A 112 8.10 3.22 -5.71
CA LEU A 112 7.23 4.38 -5.95
C LEU A 112 7.63 5.19 -7.20
N GLN A 113 8.93 5.29 -7.51
CA GLN A 113 9.39 5.91 -8.76
C GLN A 113 9.00 5.10 -10.00
N SER A 114 8.95 3.78 -9.90
CA SER A 114 8.62 2.88 -11.02
C SER A 114 7.12 2.86 -11.36
N ILE A 115 6.27 3.30 -10.43
CA ILE A 115 4.82 3.31 -10.62
C ILE A 115 4.45 4.30 -11.74
N PRO A 116 3.70 3.86 -12.78
CA PRO A 116 3.20 4.71 -13.84
C PRO A 116 2.01 5.55 -13.35
N TRP A 117 2.27 6.55 -12.52
CA TRP A 117 1.25 7.37 -11.86
C TRP A 117 0.28 8.05 -12.84
N ASP A 118 0.71 8.32 -14.07
CA ASP A 118 -0.13 8.86 -15.14
C ASP A 118 -1.19 7.85 -15.64
N LYS A 119 -0.90 6.55 -15.55
CA LYS A 119 -1.84 5.47 -15.87
C LYS A 119 -2.66 5.03 -14.66
N LEU A 120 -2.09 5.15 -13.46
CA LEU A 120 -2.70 4.70 -12.21
C LEU A 120 -3.54 5.75 -11.48
N ASP A 121 -3.28 7.03 -11.69
CA ASP A 121 -4.12 8.12 -11.23
C ASP A 121 -4.62 8.85 -12.46
N ILE A 122 -5.63 8.27 -13.13
CA ILE A 122 -6.33 8.98 -14.20
C ILE A 122 -7.16 10.08 -13.52
N LYS A 123 -6.48 11.21 -13.29
CA LYS A 123 -6.97 12.56 -13.52
C LYS A 123 -8.16 12.54 -14.47
N VAL A 124 -9.43 12.54 -14.02
CA VAL A 124 -10.54 13.02 -14.85
C VAL A 124 -10.23 14.50 -15.10
N LYS A 125 -9.35 14.77 -16.07
CA LYS A 125 -9.08 16.09 -16.58
C LYS A 125 -10.31 16.42 -17.41
N ASN A 126 -11.27 17.08 -16.78
CA ASN A 126 -12.35 17.86 -17.38
C ASN A 126 -12.75 17.46 -18.82
N THR A 127 -13.70 16.55 -18.97
CA THR A 127 -14.80 16.64 -19.94
C THR A 127 -15.78 15.51 -19.66
N SER A 128 -17.07 15.86 -19.56
CA SER A 128 -18.26 15.00 -19.45
C SER A 128 -18.00 13.50 -19.65
N ALA A 129 -18.14 12.72 -18.56
CA ALA A 129 -18.06 11.27 -18.61
C ALA A 129 -19.09 10.73 -19.63
N VAL A 130 -18.59 10.14 -20.71
CA VAL A 130 -19.39 9.37 -21.67
C VAL A 130 -19.53 7.96 -21.11
N PHE A 131 -20.76 7.48 -21.05
CA PHE A 131 -21.09 6.10 -20.66
C PHE A 131 -20.26 5.12 -21.51
N GLY A 132 -19.36 4.35 -20.87
CA GLY A 132 -18.46 3.40 -21.55
C GLY A 132 -16.96 3.70 -21.46
N GLN A 133 -16.53 4.79 -20.82
CA GLN A 133 -15.11 5.00 -20.51
C GLN A 133 -14.68 4.24 -19.24
N THR A 134 -13.57 3.50 -19.35
CA THR A 134 -12.88 2.80 -18.26
C THR A 134 -12.73 3.72 -17.04
N LEU A 135 -13.20 3.27 -15.87
CA LEU A 135 -13.03 4.03 -14.65
C LEU A 135 -11.54 4.32 -14.44
N PRO A 136 -11.18 5.55 -14.02
CA PRO A 136 -9.81 5.87 -13.74
C PRO A 136 -9.26 4.90 -12.70
N PHE A 137 -8.01 4.47 -12.88
CA PHE A 137 -7.33 3.82 -11.78
C PHE A 137 -7.27 4.81 -10.60
N ARG A 138 -7.44 4.30 -9.36
CA ARG A 138 -7.47 5.14 -8.17
C ARG A 138 -6.75 4.46 -7.02
N LEU A 139 -5.62 5.02 -6.60
CA LEU A 139 -4.95 4.67 -5.33
C LEU A 139 -5.16 5.81 -4.33
N THR A 140 -5.83 5.56 -3.21
CA THR A 140 -6.25 6.65 -2.30
C THR A 140 -5.43 6.79 -1.04
N THR A 141 -4.87 5.71 -0.53
CA THR A 141 -4.09 5.71 0.71
C THR A 141 -2.89 4.77 0.61
N LEU A 142 -1.74 5.23 1.10
CA LEU A 142 -0.54 4.43 1.19
C LEU A 142 0.01 4.45 2.61
N SER A 143 0.50 3.30 3.08
CA SER A 143 1.46 3.19 4.17
C SER A 143 2.80 2.87 3.54
N VAL A 144 3.85 3.62 3.85
CA VAL A 144 5.18 3.39 3.28
C VAL A 144 6.21 3.41 4.38
N GLU A 145 6.91 2.29 4.56
CA GLU A 145 8.02 2.24 5.50
C GLU A 145 9.19 3.11 5.00
N TYR A 146 9.82 3.86 5.91
CA TYR A 146 10.94 4.75 5.56
C TYR A 146 12.25 4.48 6.32
N ASN A 147 12.29 3.52 7.24
CA ASN A 147 13.45 3.31 8.11
C ASN A 147 14.75 3.04 7.36
N LEU A 148 14.65 2.31 6.24
CA LEU A 148 15.82 1.78 5.55
C LEU A 148 16.03 2.39 4.17
N ILE A 149 15.19 3.34 3.73
CA ILE A 149 15.38 3.98 2.42
C ILE A 149 16.65 4.87 2.42
N PRO A 150 17.60 4.65 1.49
CA PRO A 150 18.82 5.47 1.40
C PRO A 150 18.54 6.95 1.14
N GLU A 151 17.45 7.27 0.44
CA GLU A 151 17.05 8.64 0.09
C GLU A 151 16.50 9.42 1.30
N GLY A 152 16.07 8.70 2.34
CA GLY A 152 15.57 9.27 3.60
C GLY A 152 14.14 9.82 3.54
N LYS A 153 13.60 10.09 4.74
CA LYS A 153 12.22 10.54 4.97
C LYS A 153 11.81 11.77 4.12
N PRO A 154 12.60 12.85 4.03
CA PRO A 154 12.20 14.05 3.27
C PRO A 154 12.00 13.77 1.78
N ALA A 155 12.91 12.99 1.17
CA ALA A 155 12.82 12.65 -0.25
C ALA A 155 11.55 11.85 -0.57
N LEU A 156 11.18 10.90 0.30
CA LEU A 156 9.95 10.13 0.17
C LEU A 156 8.69 11.03 0.26
N ILE A 157 8.66 11.95 1.23
CA ILE A 157 7.58 12.93 1.37
C ILE A 157 7.45 13.79 0.10
N ASP A 158 8.56 14.30 -0.42
CA ASP A 158 8.57 15.15 -1.61
C ASP A 158 8.14 14.39 -2.87
N LEU A 159 8.59 13.14 -3.02
CA LEU A 159 8.13 12.26 -4.09
C LEU A 159 6.60 12.11 -4.04
N MET A 160 6.05 11.75 -2.89
CA MET A 160 4.60 11.53 -2.76
C MET A 160 3.79 12.82 -2.94
N LYS A 161 4.27 13.96 -2.43
CA LYS A 161 3.68 15.28 -2.70
C LYS A 161 3.67 15.59 -4.20
N SER A 162 4.75 15.27 -4.92
CA SER A 162 4.81 15.48 -6.38
C SER A 162 3.76 14.66 -7.14
N LYS A 163 3.29 13.53 -6.58
CA LYS A 163 2.20 12.70 -7.11
C LYS A 163 0.81 13.13 -6.62
N GLY A 164 0.73 14.25 -5.90
CA GLY A 164 -0.52 14.81 -5.40
C GLY A 164 -1.07 14.14 -4.15
N TYR A 165 -0.23 13.45 -3.38
CA TYR A 165 -0.59 12.94 -2.07
C TYR A 165 -0.23 13.92 -0.96
N ILE A 166 -0.97 13.82 0.14
CA ILE A 166 -0.75 14.55 1.38
C ILE A 166 -0.10 13.59 2.36
N HIS A 167 1.02 14.00 2.95
CA HIS A 167 1.54 13.33 4.14
C HIS A 167 0.54 13.52 5.30
N TYR A 168 -0.13 12.44 5.69
CA TYR A 168 -1.22 12.41 6.67
C TYR A 168 -0.70 12.32 8.10
N MET A 169 0.10 11.29 8.38
CA MET A 169 0.62 10.98 9.70
C MET A 169 1.87 10.11 9.64
N GLU A 170 2.57 10.04 10.77
CA GLU A 170 3.65 9.08 10.99
C GLU A 170 3.21 8.03 12.01
N LEU A 171 3.50 6.76 11.70
CA LEU A 171 3.40 5.64 12.62
C LEU A 171 4.81 5.26 13.05
N ASN A 172 5.13 5.41 14.33
CA ASN A 172 6.47 5.11 14.84
C ASN A 172 6.39 3.97 15.85
N ARG A 173 6.77 2.77 15.40
CA ARG A 173 6.83 1.54 16.19
C ARG A 173 8.28 1.09 16.39
N PRO A 174 8.55 0.11 17.28
CA PRO A 174 9.92 -0.33 17.55
C PRO A 174 10.65 -0.91 16.33
N TYR A 175 9.92 -1.41 15.34
CA TYR A 175 10.49 -2.09 14.17
C TYR A 175 9.89 -1.63 12.84
N SER A 176 8.88 -0.76 12.86
CA SER A 176 8.24 -0.23 11.67
C SER A 176 8.04 1.28 11.84
N ASN A 177 8.48 2.03 10.84
CA ASN A 177 8.22 3.46 10.78
C ASN A 177 7.60 3.79 9.44
N ASP A 178 6.29 3.99 9.46
CA ASP A 178 5.52 4.24 8.27
C ASP A 178 5.13 5.71 8.16
N LEU A 179 5.18 6.22 6.93
CA LEU A 179 4.47 7.42 6.56
C LEU A 179 3.15 7.04 5.90
N ILE A 180 2.08 7.65 6.38
CA ILE A 180 0.77 7.50 5.77
C ILE A 180 0.55 8.65 4.79
N PHE A 181 0.23 8.31 3.55
CA PHE A 181 -0.07 9.25 2.48
C PHE A 181 -1.51 9.08 2.01
N VAL A 182 -2.22 10.19 1.83
CA VAL A 182 -3.64 10.17 1.42
C VAL A 182 -3.90 11.14 0.28
N LYS A 183 -4.86 10.84 -0.58
CA LYS A 183 -5.39 11.82 -1.54
C LYS A 183 -6.24 12.89 -0.83
N GLN A 184 -6.35 14.06 -1.45
CA GLN A 184 -7.07 15.21 -0.89
C GLN A 184 -8.53 14.88 -0.52
N GLU A 185 -9.22 14.10 -1.36
CA GLU A 185 -10.60 13.69 -1.12
C GLU A 185 -10.77 12.80 0.12
N VAL A 186 -9.75 12.03 0.49
CA VAL A 186 -9.77 11.24 1.73
C VAL A 186 -9.43 12.15 2.92
N TRP A 187 -8.45 13.04 2.74
CA TRP A 187 -8.07 14.03 3.76
C TRP A 187 -9.24 14.94 4.16
N ASP A 188 -10.03 15.44 3.20
CA ASP A 188 -11.13 16.37 3.45
C ASP A 188 -12.23 15.76 4.33
N ASN A 189 -12.31 14.44 4.36
CA ASN A 189 -13.23 13.68 5.21
C ASN A 189 -12.64 13.34 6.58
N SER A 190 -11.37 13.68 6.86
CA SER A 190 -10.72 13.48 8.15
C SER A 190 -11.06 14.60 9.14
N LYS A 191 -11.05 14.29 10.44
CA LYS A 191 -11.27 15.28 11.52
C LYS A 191 -10.01 16.10 11.86
N VAL A 192 -8.93 15.94 11.11
CA VAL A 192 -7.61 16.50 11.45
C VAL A 192 -7.49 17.97 11.01
N ARG A 193 -7.10 18.85 11.94
CA ARG A 193 -6.90 20.28 11.64
C ARG A 193 -5.61 20.50 10.85
N LYS A 194 -5.68 21.25 9.74
CA LYS A 194 -4.61 21.55 8.76
C LYS A 194 -3.21 21.96 9.28
N ARG A 195 -3.06 22.27 10.58
CA ARG A 195 -1.82 22.83 11.18
C ARG A 195 -0.97 21.81 11.95
N ALA A 196 -1.54 20.68 12.35
CA ALA A 196 -0.87 19.69 13.17
C ALA A 196 -0.84 18.34 12.44
N LEU A 197 0.34 17.74 12.34
CA LEU A 197 0.49 16.37 11.85
C LEU A 197 0.46 15.42 13.06
N PRO A 198 -0.48 14.46 13.11
CA PRO A 198 -0.51 13.47 14.16
C PRO A 198 0.65 12.47 14.00
N ILE A 199 1.15 12.01 15.14
CA ILE A 199 2.07 10.89 15.25
C ILE A 199 1.47 9.91 16.24
N ILE A 200 1.41 8.64 15.84
CA ILE A 200 1.00 7.56 16.73
C ILE A 200 2.25 6.79 17.15
N ASP A 201 2.46 6.70 18.46
CA ASP A 201 3.58 6.00 19.05
C ASP A 201 3.27 4.55 19.43
N ILE A 202 4.28 3.85 19.96
CA ILE A 202 4.23 2.46 20.42
C ILE A 202 3.08 2.17 21.39
N ASN A 203 2.60 3.18 22.14
CA ASN A 203 1.55 3.05 23.14
C ASN A 203 0.16 3.42 22.59
N ASN A 204 0.03 3.61 21.28
CA ASN A 204 -1.16 4.19 20.63
C ASN A 204 -1.49 5.59 21.16
N THR A 205 -0.49 6.33 21.64
CA THR A 205 -0.68 7.71 22.08
C THR A 205 -0.50 8.63 20.89
N MET A 206 -1.49 9.51 20.67
CA MET A 206 -1.44 10.48 19.60
C MET A 206 -0.77 11.76 20.07
N SER A 207 0.35 12.11 19.44
CA SER A 207 1.06 13.37 19.61
C SER A 207 0.99 14.20 18.33
N TRP A 208 1.39 15.47 18.38
CA TRP A 208 1.21 16.41 17.27
C TRP A 208 2.50 17.17 17.00
N ILE A 209 2.91 17.23 15.73
CA ILE A 209 4.05 18.06 15.31
C ILE A 209 3.56 19.22 14.45
N ALA A 210 4.16 20.40 14.68
CA ALA A 210 3.94 21.60 13.89
C ALA A 210 4.54 21.42 12.49
N ARG A 211 3.71 21.67 11.47
CA ARG A 211 4.06 21.48 10.04
C ARG A 211 5.28 22.28 9.58
N SER A 212 5.59 23.39 10.26
CA SER A 212 6.74 24.27 9.97
C SER A 212 8.10 23.59 10.12
N ASN A 213 8.18 22.45 10.83
CA ASN A 213 9.44 21.72 11.05
C ASN A 213 9.85 20.85 9.85
N PHE A 214 9.05 20.82 8.78
CA PHE A 214 9.30 20.02 7.57
C PHE A 214 9.47 20.88 6.30
N GLU A 215 9.31 22.20 6.40
CA GLU A 215 9.45 23.15 5.28
C GLU A 215 10.75 23.97 5.37
N SER A 216 11.68 23.60 6.27
CA SER A 216 13.00 24.21 6.44
C SER A 216 14.10 23.46 5.69
#